data_AF-H2S8T9-F1
#
_entry.id   AF-H2S8T9-F1
#
_cell.length_a   1.000
_cell.length_b   1.000
_cell.length_c   1.000
_cell.angle_alpha   90.00
_cell.angle_beta   90.00
_cell.angle_gamma   90.00
#
_symmetry.space_group_name_H-M   'P 1'
#
loop_
_entity.id
_entity.type
_entity.pdbx_description
1 polymer ?
#
loop_
_entity_poly.entity_id
_entity_poly.type
_entity_poly.pdbx_seq_one_letter_code
_entity_poly.pdbx_strand_id
1 'polypeptide(L)'
;MTYLVYSVFKLKRKSLSWRRESWVPLHKRTKDCAETAETVDEEVVMLSAHVERRRSALTNLQGQLQGLPAFISDLDAITANIAHLEGDFEEMESRLVYLETLCCQCEELSSKQHHISTLEVYQKQKRKEVEVLEAELKSQYTQWTAELEQAVHQKLREQQKIYEEAFKQDVKNYLSTGYLQHREPAESNINVLDQMTVTDVTDQEALDDFLNSPDVGVGSPQSGWSLLVWTPEVQPSSLCSPVSRPVLISTKDCG
;
A
#
# COMPACT_ATOMS: atom_id res chain seq x y z
N MET A 1 -90.12 83.07 -86.16
CA MET A 1 -90.06 82.41 -84.83
C MET A 1 -89.97 80.89 -84.91
N THR A 2 -90.75 80.20 -85.75
CA THR A 2 -90.76 78.72 -85.87
C THR A 2 -89.44 78.07 -86.32
N TYR A 3 -88.69 78.68 -87.24
CA TYR A 3 -87.40 78.16 -87.74
C TYR A 3 -86.28 78.16 -86.69
N LEU A 4 -86.21 79.17 -85.82
CA LEU A 4 -85.24 79.23 -84.74
C LEU A 4 -85.52 78.16 -83.68
N VAL A 5 -86.80 77.97 -83.33
CA VAL A 5 -87.23 76.91 -82.40
C VAL A 5 -86.89 75.53 -82.96
N TYR A 6 -87.13 75.28 -84.25
CA TYR A 6 -86.78 74.01 -84.90
C TYR A 6 -85.26 73.76 -84.95
N SER A 7 -84.46 74.79 -85.24
CA SER A 7 -82.99 74.67 -85.32
C SER A 7 -82.37 74.41 -83.94
N VAL A 8 -82.83 75.10 -82.90
CA VAL A 8 -82.42 74.85 -81.51
C VAL A 8 -82.82 73.44 -81.06
N PHE A 9 -84.03 72.99 -81.41
CA PHE A 9 -84.49 71.64 -81.09
C PHE A 9 -83.69 70.56 -81.82
N LYS A 10 -83.36 70.77 -83.10
CA LYS A 10 -82.52 69.86 -83.91
C LYS A 10 -81.09 69.80 -83.37
N LEU A 11 -80.52 70.92 -82.94
CA LEU A 11 -79.18 70.97 -82.33
C LEU A 11 -79.16 70.31 -80.95
N LYS A 12 -80.18 70.55 -80.10
CA LYS A 12 -80.33 69.88 -78.81
C LYS A 12 -80.51 68.37 -78.96
N ARG A 13 -81.29 67.92 -79.96
CA ARG A 13 -81.46 66.50 -80.28
C ARG A 13 -80.14 65.87 -80.75
N LYS A 14 -79.39 66.53 -81.64
CA LYS A 14 -78.05 66.07 -82.08
C LYS A 14 -77.04 66.04 -80.94
N SER A 15 -77.04 67.02 -80.05
CA SER A 15 -76.18 67.05 -78.86
C SER A 15 -76.51 65.91 -77.89
N LEU A 16 -77.81 65.64 -77.67
CA LEU A 16 -78.28 64.53 -76.85
C LEU A 16 -77.99 63.17 -77.50
N SER A 17 -78.13 63.02 -78.82
CA SER A 17 -77.81 61.77 -79.52
C SER A 17 -76.31 61.50 -79.54
N TRP A 18 -75.49 62.53 -79.81
CA TRP A 18 -74.03 62.43 -79.75
C TRP A 18 -73.54 62.06 -78.34
N ARG A 19 -74.10 62.68 -77.30
CA ARG A 19 -73.80 62.31 -75.91
C ARG A 19 -74.19 60.86 -75.64
N ARG A 20 -75.37 60.42 -76.11
CA ARG A 20 -75.82 59.03 -75.97
C ARG A 20 -74.90 58.04 -76.69
N GLU A 21 -74.51 58.34 -77.93
CA GLU A 21 -73.64 57.50 -78.75
C GLU A 21 -72.20 57.43 -78.21
N SER A 22 -71.68 58.50 -77.61
CA SER A 22 -70.35 58.51 -76.97
C SER A 22 -70.33 57.90 -75.57
N TRP A 23 -71.44 57.96 -74.83
CA TRP A 23 -71.53 57.52 -73.43
C TRP A 23 -71.60 56.00 -73.29
N VAL A 24 -72.37 55.34 -74.16
CA VAL A 24 -72.52 53.86 -74.15
C VAL A 24 -71.18 53.12 -74.30
N PRO A 25 -70.32 53.40 -75.31
CA PRO A 25 -69.03 52.72 -75.45
C PRO A 25 -68.04 53.09 -74.35
N LEU A 26 -68.13 54.31 -73.80
CA LEU A 26 -67.31 54.71 -72.65
C LEU A 26 -67.66 53.87 -71.43
N HIS A 27 -68.94 53.73 -71.09
CA HIS A 27 -69.38 52.86 -70.00
C HIS A 27 -69.00 51.40 -70.21
N LYS A 28 -69.12 50.90 -71.44
CA LYS A 28 -68.67 49.55 -71.77
C LYS A 28 -67.19 49.39 -71.47
N ARG A 29 -66.33 50.29 -71.95
CA ARG A 29 -64.89 50.26 -71.63
C ARG A 29 -64.61 50.40 -70.13
N THR A 30 -65.34 51.24 -69.42
CA THR A 30 -65.18 51.38 -67.96
C THR A 30 -65.56 50.08 -67.24
N LYS A 31 -66.62 49.41 -67.70
CA LYS A 31 -67.03 48.11 -67.15
C LYS A 31 -66.01 47.02 -67.46
N ASP A 32 -65.60 46.89 -68.72
CA ASP A 32 -64.59 45.92 -69.15
C ASP A 32 -63.27 46.15 -68.37
N CYS A 33 -62.88 47.42 -68.18
CA CYS A 33 -61.72 47.79 -67.36
C CYS A 33 -61.89 47.38 -65.89
N ALA A 34 -63.06 47.58 -65.30
CA ALA A 34 -63.34 47.16 -63.93
C ALA A 34 -63.28 45.63 -63.77
N GLU A 35 -63.84 44.86 -64.72
CA GLU A 35 -63.75 43.40 -64.73
C GLU A 35 -62.29 42.94 -64.85
N THR A 36 -61.49 43.56 -65.74
CA THR A 36 -60.05 43.24 -65.81
C THR A 36 -59.30 43.60 -64.53
N ALA A 37 -59.65 44.72 -63.88
CA ALA A 37 -59.02 45.12 -62.62
C ALA A 37 -59.35 44.15 -61.48
N GLU A 38 -60.58 43.63 -61.42
CA GLU A 38 -60.99 42.61 -60.45
C GLU A 38 -60.20 41.31 -60.63
N THR A 39 -60.02 40.82 -61.86
CA THR A 39 -59.20 39.61 -62.11
C THR A 39 -57.74 39.78 -61.69
N VAL A 40 -57.15 40.96 -61.93
CA VAL A 40 -55.78 41.24 -61.51
C VAL A 40 -55.68 41.37 -59.99
N ASP A 41 -56.68 41.96 -59.33
CA ASP A 41 -56.72 42.05 -57.87
C ASP A 41 -56.77 40.65 -57.22
N GLU A 42 -57.57 39.73 -57.77
CA GLU A 42 -57.58 38.32 -57.34
C GLU A 42 -56.19 37.67 -57.43
N GLU A 43 -55.48 37.87 -58.55
CA GLU A 43 -54.11 37.35 -58.73
C GLU A 43 -53.11 37.98 -57.73
N VAL A 44 -53.20 39.29 -57.49
CA VAL A 44 -52.37 40.00 -56.51
C VAL A 44 -52.61 39.47 -55.11
N VAL A 45 -53.87 39.25 -54.71
CA VAL A 45 -54.22 38.65 -53.42
C VAL A 45 -53.64 37.25 -53.30
N MET A 46 -53.78 36.41 -54.33
CA MET A 46 -53.24 35.05 -54.33
C MET A 46 -51.71 35.02 -54.23
N LEU A 47 -51.03 35.91 -54.96
CA LEU A 47 -49.58 36.05 -54.90
C LEU A 47 -49.12 36.55 -53.51
N SER A 48 -49.83 37.53 -52.94
CA SER A 48 -49.53 38.04 -51.59
C SER A 48 -49.67 36.94 -50.53
N ALA A 49 -50.72 36.11 -50.62
CA ALA A 49 -50.92 34.97 -49.73
C ALA A 49 -49.83 33.90 -49.90
N HIS A 50 -49.28 33.73 -51.11
CA HIS A 50 -48.17 32.82 -51.34
C HIS A 50 -46.86 33.35 -50.75
N VAL A 51 -46.59 34.64 -50.92
CA VAL A 51 -45.41 35.31 -50.36
C VAL A 51 -45.45 35.28 -48.83
N GLU A 52 -46.59 35.55 -48.20
CA GLU A 52 -46.71 35.51 -46.74
C GLU A 52 -46.54 34.09 -46.17
N ARG A 53 -47.04 33.07 -46.88
CA ARG A 53 -46.77 31.66 -46.54
C ARG A 53 -45.28 31.30 -46.61
N ARG A 54 -44.56 31.78 -47.63
CA ARG A 54 -43.10 31.56 -47.71
C ARG A 54 -42.35 32.34 -46.62
N ARG A 55 -42.75 33.59 -46.37
CA ARG A 55 -42.16 34.45 -45.35
C ARG A 55 -42.31 33.83 -43.95
N SER A 56 -43.51 33.39 -43.59
CA SER A 56 -43.76 32.71 -42.31
C SER A 56 -42.93 31.43 -42.15
N ALA A 57 -42.81 30.60 -43.19
CA ALA A 57 -41.95 29.41 -43.17
C ALA A 57 -40.46 29.77 -42.96
N LEU A 58 -39.95 30.79 -43.65
CA LEU A 58 -38.57 31.27 -43.48
C LEU A 58 -38.33 31.84 -42.08
N THR A 59 -39.27 32.59 -41.51
CA THR A 59 -39.14 33.11 -40.14
C THR A 59 -39.13 32.00 -39.09
N ASN A 60 -39.87 30.91 -39.32
CA ASN A 60 -39.84 29.76 -38.42
C ASN A 60 -38.47 29.07 -38.46
N LEU A 61 -37.94 28.80 -39.66
CA LEU A 61 -36.61 28.23 -39.83
C LEU A 61 -35.52 29.14 -39.24
N GLN A 62 -35.62 30.45 -39.43
CA GLN A 62 -34.71 31.41 -38.81
C GLN A 62 -34.77 31.34 -37.28
N GLY A 63 -35.96 31.20 -36.69
CA GLY A 63 -36.11 31.00 -35.25
C GLY A 63 -35.43 29.72 -34.75
N GLN A 64 -35.54 28.62 -35.51
CA GLN A 64 -34.82 27.37 -35.19
C GLN A 64 -33.30 27.53 -35.30
N LEU A 65 -32.82 28.21 -36.34
CA LEU A 65 -31.39 28.49 -36.52
C LEU A 65 -30.82 29.39 -35.42
N GLN A 66 -31.62 30.32 -34.90
CA GLN A 66 -31.22 31.17 -33.77
C GLN A 66 -31.05 30.40 -32.45
N GLY A 67 -31.62 29.20 -32.32
CA GLY A 67 -31.43 28.33 -31.16
C GLY A 67 -30.15 27.49 -31.20
N LEU A 68 -29.55 27.30 -32.39
CA LEU A 68 -28.34 26.47 -32.54
C LEU A 68 -27.14 26.97 -31.71
N PRO A 69 -26.84 28.28 -31.62
CA PRO A 69 -25.74 28.75 -30.77
C PRO A 69 -25.91 28.41 -29.29
N ALA A 70 -27.14 28.43 -28.78
CA ALA A 70 -27.41 28.03 -27.40
C ALA A 70 -27.15 26.53 -27.21
N PHE A 71 -27.64 25.68 -28.13
CA PHE A 71 -27.36 24.25 -28.10
C PHE A 71 -25.86 23.93 -28.22
N ILE A 72 -25.13 24.67 -29.06
CA ILE A 72 -23.67 24.55 -29.15
C ILE A 72 -23.01 24.91 -27.81
N SER A 73 -23.44 26.00 -27.18
CA SER A 73 -22.94 26.38 -25.85
C SER A 73 -23.23 25.30 -24.79
N ASP A 74 -24.39 24.65 -24.84
CA ASP A 74 -24.72 23.54 -23.94
C ASP A 74 -23.82 22.33 -24.19
N LEU A 75 -23.56 21.99 -25.46
CA LEU A 75 -22.61 20.94 -25.83
C LEU A 75 -21.19 21.26 -25.39
N ASP A 76 -20.73 22.49 -25.54
CA ASP A 76 -19.42 22.94 -25.07
C ASP A 76 -19.31 22.83 -23.54
N ALA A 77 -20.37 23.20 -22.82
CA ALA A 77 -20.43 23.06 -21.37
C ALA A 77 -20.40 21.59 -20.91
N ILE A 78 -21.15 20.70 -21.57
CA ILE A 78 -21.11 19.26 -21.31
C ILE A 78 -19.71 18.70 -21.61
N THR A 79 -19.11 19.11 -22.72
CA THR A 79 -17.76 18.69 -23.12
C THR A 79 -16.72 19.12 -22.07
N ALA A 80 -16.81 20.36 -21.56
CA ALA A 80 -15.94 20.85 -20.50
C ALA A 80 -16.13 20.09 -19.18
N ASN A 81 -17.37 19.76 -18.82
CA ASN A 81 -17.66 18.96 -17.62
C ASN A 81 -17.10 17.54 -17.73
N ILE A 82 -17.19 16.91 -18.91
CA ILE A 82 -16.58 15.59 -19.16
C ILE A 82 -15.06 15.67 -18.97
N ALA A 83 -14.40 16.66 -19.58
CA ALA A 83 -12.95 16.84 -19.43
C ALA A 83 -12.52 17.08 -17.98
N HIS A 84 -13.32 17.82 -17.20
CA HIS A 84 -13.06 18.00 -15.76
C HIS A 84 -13.17 16.68 -14.99
N LEU A 85 -14.25 15.92 -15.23
CA LEU A 85 -14.44 14.63 -14.58
C LEU A 85 -13.33 13.64 -14.94
N GLU A 86 -12.87 13.62 -16.19
CA GLU A 86 -11.72 12.81 -16.61
C GLU A 86 -10.47 13.15 -15.79
N GLY A 87 -10.21 14.44 -15.53
CA GLY A 87 -9.12 14.88 -14.66
C GLY A 87 -9.30 14.44 -13.20
N ASP A 88 -10.51 14.54 -12.64
CA ASP A 88 -10.81 14.07 -11.28
C ASP A 88 -10.62 12.54 -11.15
N PHE A 89 -10.97 11.78 -12.20
CA PHE A 89 -10.75 10.33 -12.25
C PHE A 89 -9.27 9.99 -12.29
N GLU A 90 -8.47 10.68 -13.10
CA GLU A 90 -7.02 10.46 -13.15
C GLU A 90 -6.35 10.78 -11.79
N GLU A 91 -6.79 11.85 -11.11
CA GLU A 91 -6.31 12.13 -9.75
C GLU A 91 -6.71 11.02 -8.77
N MET A 92 -7.97 10.57 -8.80
CA MET A 92 -8.42 9.47 -7.94
C MET A 92 -7.63 8.18 -8.20
N GLU A 93 -7.37 7.83 -9.46
CA GLU A 93 -6.53 6.68 -9.83
C GLU A 93 -5.12 6.81 -9.25
N SER A 94 -4.51 8.00 -9.35
CA SER A 94 -3.18 8.24 -8.76
C SER A 94 -3.17 8.03 -7.23
N ARG A 95 -4.23 8.48 -6.54
CA ARG A 95 -4.39 8.33 -5.09
C ARG A 95 -4.63 6.86 -4.71
N LEU A 96 -5.36 6.09 -5.51
CA LEU A 96 -5.57 4.66 -5.30
C LEU A 96 -4.26 3.86 -5.46
N VAL A 97 -3.45 4.17 -6.46
CA VAL A 97 -2.11 3.57 -6.63
C VAL A 97 -1.20 3.87 -5.44
N TYR A 98 -1.25 5.10 -4.92
CA TYR A 98 -0.51 5.45 -3.72
C TYR A 98 -1.00 4.69 -2.48
N LEU A 99 -2.32 4.54 -2.31
CA LEU A 99 -2.90 3.76 -1.22
C LEU A 99 -2.48 2.29 -1.30
N GLU A 100 -2.50 1.68 -2.49
CA GLU A 100 -2.02 0.32 -2.71
C GLU A 100 -0.55 0.17 -2.28
N THR A 101 0.29 1.14 -2.64
CA THR A 101 1.70 1.18 -2.22
C THR A 101 1.85 1.21 -0.70
N LEU A 102 1.03 2.03 -0.01
CA LEU A 102 1.03 2.09 1.46
C LEU A 102 0.52 0.79 2.11
N CYS A 103 -0.49 0.14 1.52
CA CYS A 103 -0.99 -1.15 2.00
C CYS A 103 0.10 -2.22 1.91
N CYS A 104 0.80 -2.32 0.78
CA CYS A 104 1.92 -3.25 0.63
C CYS A 104 3.02 -3.01 1.67
N GLN A 105 3.35 -1.74 1.95
CA GLN A 105 4.31 -1.41 3.00
C GLN A 105 3.83 -1.85 4.40
N CYS A 106 2.55 -1.64 4.72
CA CYS A 106 1.97 -2.07 5.99
C CYS A 106 2.04 -3.60 6.16
N GLU A 107 1.74 -4.36 5.10
CA GLU A 107 1.83 -5.81 5.10
C GLU A 107 3.26 -6.29 5.30
N GLU A 108 4.22 -5.67 4.61
CA GLU A 108 5.65 -5.98 4.76
C GLU A 108 6.13 -5.70 6.18
N LEU A 109 5.77 -4.55 6.76
CA LEU A 109 6.11 -4.19 8.14
C LEU A 109 5.50 -5.17 9.13
N SER A 110 4.24 -5.56 8.95
CA SER A 110 3.55 -6.53 9.79
C SER A 110 4.23 -7.91 9.73
N SER A 111 4.59 -8.38 8.54
CA SER A 111 5.31 -9.64 8.34
C SER A 111 6.68 -9.63 9.02
N LYS A 112 7.48 -8.56 8.82
CA LYS A 112 8.78 -8.38 9.49
C LYS A 112 8.62 -8.38 11.01
N GLN A 113 7.64 -7.66 11.52
CA GLN A 113 7.36 -7.60 12.96
C GLN A 113 6.99 -8.99 13.51
N HIS A 114 6.18 -9.75 12.78
CA HIS A 114 5.82 -11.11 13.16
C HIS A 114 7.08 -12.00 13.24
N HIS A 115 7.95 -11.97 12.23
CA HIS A 115 9.20 -12.73 12.23
C HIS A 115 10.13 -12.34 13.40
N ILE A 116 10.27 -11.05 13.70
CA ILE A 116 11.06 -10.57 14.84
C ILE A 116 10.49 -11.15 16.14
N SER A 117 9.18 -11.02 16.36
CA SER A 117 8.55 -11.54 17.58
C SER A 117 8.66 -13.06 17.70
N THR A 118 8.55 -13.82 16.61
CA THR A 118 8.79 -15.27 16.62
C THR A 118 10.24 -15.60 17.02
N LEU A 119 11.22 -14.87 16.47
CA LEU A 119 12.63 -15.06 16.79
C LEU A 119 12.94 -14.72 18.25
N GLU A 120 12.36 -13.65 18.79
CA GLU A 120 12.50 -13.27 20.20
C GLU A 120 11.99 -14.36 21.15
N VAL A 121 10.84 -14.96 20.84
CA VAL A 121 10.27 -16.08 21.60
C VAL A 121 11.19 -17.29 21.54
N TYR A 122 11.66 -17.66 20.35
CA TYR A 122 12.59 -18.79 20.17
C TYR A 122 13.89 -18.57 20.95
N GLN A 123 14.50 -17.39 20.83
CA GLN A 123 15.73 -17.06 21.56
C GLN A 123 15.51 -17.10 23.08
N LYS A 124 14.38 -16.60 23.58
CA LYS A 124 14.04 -16.67 25.00
C LYS A 124 13.89 -18.11 25.48
N GLN A 125 13.28 -18.97 24.66
CA GLN A 125 13.16 -20.39 24.96
C GLN A 125 14.53 -21.08 25.02
N LYS A 126 15.42 -20.78 24.06
CA LYS A 126 16.78 -21.32 24.06
C LYS A 126 17.60 -20.87 25.27
N ARG A 127 17.47 -19.61 25.70
CA ARG A 127 18.11 -19.14 26.94
C ARG A 127 17.64 -19.94 28.16
N LYS A 128 16.34 -20.21 28.27
CA LYS A 128 15.79 -21.03 29.37
C LYS A 128 16.26 -22.48 29.34
N GLU A 129 16.31 -23.10 28.16
CA GLU A 129 16.82 -24.47 28.02
C GLU A 129 18.26 -24.59 28.49
N VAL A 130 19.12 -23.62 28.13
CA VAL A 130 20.50 -23.57 28.60
C VAL A 130 20.56 -23.38 30.12
N GLU A 131 19.80 -22.42 30.67
CA GLU A 131 19.76 -22.17 32.12
C GLU A 131 19.32 -23.42 32.92
N VAL A 132 18.34 -24.17 32.42
CA VAL A 132 17.86 -25.42 33.04
C VAL A 132 18.93 -26.50 32.97
N LEU A 133 19.58 -26.70 31.82
CA LEU A 133 20.64 -27.70 31.66
C LEU A 133 21.86 -27.37 32.55
N GLU A 134 22.23 -26.10 32.64
CA GLU A 134 23.29 -25.66 33.55
C GLU A 134 22.93 -25.91 35.03
N ALA A 135 21.69 -25.63 35.43
CA ALA A 135 21.24 -25.86 36.80
C ALA A 135 21.22 -27.36 37.14
N GLU A 136 20.73 -28.20 36.24
CA GLU A 136 20.74 -29.66 36.40
C GLU A 136 22.17 -30.19 36.50
N LEU A 137 23.06 -29.76 35.60
CA LEU A 137 24.47 -30.17 35.62
C LEU A 137 25.16 -29.74 36.92
N LYS A 138 24.92 -28.51 37.39
CA LYS A 138 25.44 -28.03 38.68
C LYS A 138 24.91 -28.86 39.84
N SER A 139 23.61 -29.17 39.86
CA SER A 139 22.99 -30.02 40.89
C SER A 139 23.63 -31.41 40.93
N GLN A 140 23.73 -32.08 39.77
CA GLN A 140 24.38 -33.38 39.63
C GLN A 140 25.83 -33.36 40.12
N TYR A 141 26.61 -32.34 39.74
CA TYR A 141 27.98 -32.17 40.21
C TYR A 141 28.07 -32.01 41.73
N THR A 142 27.22 -31.16 42.32
CA THR A 142 27.21 -30.97 43.78
C THR A 142 26.80 -32.24 44.53
N GLN A 143 25.85 -33.00 43.99
CA GLN A 143 25.44 -34.28 44.55
C GLN A 143 26.58 -35.30 44.49
N TRP A 144 27.20 -35.50 43.33
CA TRP A 144 28.31 -36.43 43.15
C TRP A 144 29.50 -36.07 44.06
N THR A 145 29.79 -34.78 44.22
CA THR A 145 30.84 -34.29 45.13
C THR A 145 30.51 -34.63 46.58
N ALA A 146 29.28 -34.38 47.04
CA ALA A 146 28.85 -34.70 48.39
C ALA A 146 28.86 -36.22 48.68
N GLU A 147 28.45 -37.05 47.71
CA GLU A 147 28.53 -38.51 47.81
C GLU A 147 29.99 -38.99 47.92
N LEU A 148 30.89 -38.43 47.11
CA LEU A 148 32.31 -38.73 47.16
C LEU A 148 32.94 -38.31 48.51
N GLU A 149 32.65 -37.10 48.98
CA GLU A 149 33.09 -36.60 50.29
C GLU A 149 32.58 -37.49 51.42
N GLN A 150 31.31 -37.91 51.38
CA GLN A 150 30.72 -38.80 52.37
C GLN A 150 31.42 -40.16 52.38
N ALA A 151 31.70 -40.74 51.21
CA ALA A 151 32.42 -42.01 51.09
C ALA A 151 33.85 -41.90 51.64
N VAL A 152 34.55 -40.80 51.36
CA VAL A 152 35.89 -40.51 51.93
C VAL A 152 35.81 -40.37 53.45
N HIS A 153 34.85 -39.62 53.98
CA HIS A 153 34.64 -39.47 55.41
C HIS A 153 34.27 -40.77 56.12
N GLN A 154 33.51 -41.66 55.49
CA GLN A 154 33.22 -42.99 56.03
C GLN A 154 34.50 -43.83 56.14
N LYS A 155 35.30 -43.90 55.06
CA LYS A 155 36.58 -44.62 55.07
C LYS A 155 37.53 -44.12 56.16
N LEU A 156 37.65 -42.79 56.32
CA LEU A 156 38.49 -42.20 57.37
C LEU A 156 38.00 -42.58 58.79
N ARG A 157 36.69 -42.59 59.04
CA ARG A 157 36.12 -43.00 60.33
C ARG A 157 36.36 -44.47 60.62
N GLU A 158 36.22 -45.34 59.63
CA GLU A 158 36.53 -46.77 59.77
C GLU A 158 38.00 -47.00 60.12
N GLN A 159 38.91 -46.32 59.40
CA GLN A 159 40.35 -46.33 59.71
C GLN A 159 40.62 -45.85 61.14
N GLN A 160 40.05 -44.72 61.54
CA GLN A 160 40.19 -44.19 62.90
C GLN A 160 39.74 -45.21 63.95
N LYS A 161 38.60 -45.89 63.73
CA LYS A 161 38.08 -46.92 64.64
C LYS A 161 39.04 -48.10 64.76
N ILE A 162 39.63 -48.56 63.65
CA ILE A 162 40.65 -49.62 63.64
C ILE A 162 41.86 -49.22 64.49
N TYR A 163 42.36 -47.98 64.32
CA TYR A 163 43.47 -47.47 65.13
C TYR A 163 43.11 -47.37 66.62
N GLU A 164 41.90 -46.90 66.94
CA GLU A 164 41.45 -46.77 68.32
C GLU A 164 41.29 -48.15 69.00
N GLU A 165 40.75 -49.15 68.30
CA GLU A 165 40.64 -50.53 68.78
C GLU A 165 42.02 -51.16 69.01
N ALA A 166 42.95 -50.96 68.07
CA ALA A 166 44.35 -51.39 68.23
C ALA A 166 44.99 -50.76 69.47
N PHE A 167 44.82 -49.45 69.66
CA PHE A 167 45.35 -48.74 70.83
C PHE A 167 44.74 -49.26 72.15
N LYS A 168 43.42 -49.47 72.21
CA LYS A 168 42.75 -50.04 73.39
C LYS A 168 43.31 -51.42 73.73
N GLN A 169 43.58 -52.23 72.71
CA GLN A 169 44.19 -53.54 72.89
C GLN A 169 45.62 -53.41 73.45
N ASP A 170 46.43 -52.48 72.93
CA ASP A 170 47.79 -52.23 73.42
C ASP A 170 47.82 -51.76 74.88
N VAL A 171 46.92 -50.85 75.27
CA VAL A 171 46.77 -50.42 76.67
C VAL A 171 46.38 -51.59 77.57
N LYS A 172 45.41 -52.41 77.14
CA LYS A 172 44.99 -53.60 77.90
C LYS A 172 46.13 -54.61 78.07
N ASN A 173 46.90 -54.84 77.01
CA ASN A 173 48.09 -55.69 77.04
C ASN A 173 49.14 -55.13 78.01
N TYR A 174 49.45 -53.84 77.93
CA TYR A 174 50.40 -53.16 78.84
C TYR A 174 49.98 -53.30 80.31
N LEU A 175 48.71 -53.03 80.62
CA LEU A 175 48.17 -53.18 81.99
C LEU A 175 48.22 -54.63 82.48
N SER A 176 48.17 -55.62 81.59
CA SER A 176 48.19 -57.04 81.95
C SER A 176 49.61 -57.61 82.09
N THR A 177 50.57 -57.15 81.30
CA THR A 177 51.92 -57.76 81.19
C THR A 177 53.04 -56.87 81.73
N GLY A 178 52.81 -55.57 81.92
CA GLY A 178 53.79 -54.60 82.44
C GLY A 178 54.78 -54.04 81.41
N TYR A 179 54.70 -54.46 80.14
CA TYR A 179 55.57 -54.00 79.05
C TYR A 179 54.75 -53.77 77.76
N LEU A 180 55.04 -52.70 77.02
CA LEU A 180 54.46 -52.46 75.70
C LEU A 180 55.16 -53.36 74.68
N GLN A 181 54.42 -54.22 73.97
CA GLN A 181 54.96 -54.84 72.77
C GLN A 181 55.07 -53.78 71.69
N HIS A 182 56.30 -53.36 71.37
CA HIS A 182 56.53 -52.53 70.21
C HIS A 182 56.25 -53.40 68.99
N ARG A 183 55.09 -53.19 68.35
CA ARG A 183 54.86 -53.73 67.01
C ARG A 183 55.89 -53.08 66.10
N GLU A 184 56.79 -53.86 65.51
CA GLU A 184 57.62 -53.35 64.43
C GLU A 184 56.69 -52.77 63.35
N PRO A 185 56.96 -51.54 62.87
CA PRO A 185 56.05 -50.86 61.97
C PRO A 185 55.82 -51.75 60.75
N ALA A 186 54.55 -51.97 60.41
CA ALA A 186 54.22 -52.58 59.13
C ALA A 186 54.88 -51.71 58.05
N GLU A 187 55.92 -52.26 57.44
CA GLU A 187 56.62 -51.66 56.31
C GLU A 187 55.60 -51.35 55.20
N SER A 188 55.83 -50.23 54.51
CA SER A 188 55.03 -49.64 53.42
C SER A 188 53.71 -48.98 53.86
N ASN A 189 53.65 -47.65 54.03
CA ASN A 189 53.58 -46.73 52.90
C ASN A 189 54.02 -45.29 53.27
N ILE A 190 55.17 -45.14 53.95
CA ILE A 190 55.81 -43.82 54.11
C ILE A 190 56.39 -43.33 52.76
N ASN A 191 56.58 -44.24 51.80
CA ASN A 191 57.10 -43.94 50.47
C ASN A 191 56.05 -43.54 49.43
N VAL A 192 54.74 -43.65 49.70
CA VAL A 192 53.72 -43.37 48.66
C VAL A 192 53.35 -41.90 48.60
N LEU A 193 53.48 -41.15 49.70
CA LEU A 193 53.18 -39.71 49.71
C LEU A 193 54.25 -38.88 48.97
N ASP A 194 55.52 -39.29 49.08
CA ASP A 194 56.65 -38.68 48.33
C ASP A 194 56.75 -39.18 46.87
N GLN A 195 55.86 -40.11 46.48
CA GLN A 195 55.72 -40.65 45.12
C GLN A 195 54.38 -40.30 44.47
N MET A 196 53.67 -39.27 44.95
CA MET A 196 52.65 -38.59 44.13
C MET A 196 53.36 -37.80 43.01
N THR A 197 54.03 -38.50 42.11
CA THR A 197 54.41 -37.97 40.80
C THR A 197 53.14 -37.97 39.95
N VAL A 198 52.85 -36.83 39.29
CA VAL A 198 51.90 -36.77 38.18
C VAL A 198 52.46 -37.74 37.13
N THR A 199 51.97 -38.97 37.13
CA THR A 199 52.58 -40.07 36.37
C THR A 199 52.10 -40.11 34.93
N ASP A 200 50.99 -39.44 34.63
CA ASP A 200 50.54 -39.23 33.27
C ASP A 200 51.20 -37.97 32.71
N VAL A 201 52.24 -38.16 31.90
CA VAL A 201 53.00 -37.11 31.19
C VAL A 201 52.09 -36.12 30.44
N THR A 202 50.89 -36.56 30.06
CA THR A 202 49.84 -35.77 29.42
C THR A 202 49.24 -34.67 30.31
N ASP A 203 49.11 -34.92 31.62
CA ASP A 203 48.52 -33.95 32.57
C ASP A 203 49.52 -32.85 32.93
N GLN A 204 50.82 -33.17 32.90
CA GLN A 204 51.89 -32.19 33.09
C GLN A 204 51.95 -31.21 31.89
N GLU A 205 51.73 -31.71 30.68
CA GLU A 205 51.68 -30.90 29.44
C GLU A 205 50.42 -30.01 29.40
N ALA A 206 49.28 -30.51 29.89
CA ALA A 206 48.05 -29.71 30.03
C ALA A 206 48.16 -28.60 31.10
N LEU A 207 48.89 -28.85 32.20
CA LEU A 207 49.17 -27.84 33.23
C LEU A 207 50.13 -26.77 32.72
N ASP A 208 51.15 -27.15 31.94
CA ASP A 208 52.06 -26.20 31.32
C ASP A 208 51.36 -25.35 30.25
N ASP A 209 50.44 -25.89 29.45
CA ASP A 209 49.62 -25.09 28.52
C ASP A 209 48.68 -24.13 29.25
N PHE A 210 48.15 -24.52 30.42
CA PHE A 210 47.31 -23.67 31.26
C PHE A 210 48.10 -22.54 31.94
N LEU A 211 49.29 -22.83 32.48
CA LEU A 211 50.15 -21.86 33.18
C LEU A 211 50.94 -20.95 32.23
N ASN A 212 51.29 -21.44 31.03
CA ASN A 212 51.99 -20.67 30.01
C ASN A 212 51.02 -19.99 29.02
N SER A 213 49.71 -20.23 29.13
CA SER A 213 48.72 -19.34 28.53
C SER A 213 48.80 -17.99 29.25
N PRO A 214 49.05 -16.88 28.55
CA PRO A 214 49.11 -15.58 29.18
C PRO A 214 47.73 -15.20 29.70
N ASP A 215 47.52 -15.29 31.02
CA ASP A 215 46.40 -14.61 31.64
C ASP A 215 46.64 -13.10 31.57
N VAL A 216 45.57 -12.44 31.21
CA VAL A 216 45.41 -11.03 30.98
C VAL A 216 45.88 -10.23 32.19
N GLY A 217 46.86 -9.36 31.96
CA GLY A 217 47.14 -8.22 32.83
C GLY A 217 46.01 -7.19 32.73
N VAL A 218 44.98 -7.37 33.57
CA VAL A 218 44.18 -6.34 34.25
C VAL A 218 43.48 -5.29 33.38
N GLY A 219 42.15 -5.44 33.26
CA GLY A 219 41.25 -4.36 32.84
C GLY A 219 39.79 -4.78 32.69
N SER A 220 39.09 -5.00 33.81
CA SER A 220 37.62 -4.96 34.01
C SER A 220 36.69 -5.82 33.11
N PRO A 221 35.79 -6.63 33.71
CA PRO A 221 34.71 -7.28 32.97
C PRO A 221 33.59 -6.27 32.68
N GLN A 222 33.78 -5.42 31.67
CA GLN A 222 32.71 -4.58 31.15
C GLN A 222 32.06 -5.29 29.96
N SER A 223 30.97 -5.99 30.26
CA SER A 223 29.79 -6.15 29.40
C SER A 223 30.07 -6.17 27.89
N GLY A 224 30.57 -7.31 27.40
CA GLY A 224 30.63 -7.64 25.97
C GLY A 224 29.29 -8.12 25.40
N TRP A 225 28.16 -7.63 25.92
CA TRP A 225 26.93 -7.56 25.12
C TRP A 225 27.05 -6.28 24.32
N SER A 226 27.89 -6.30 23.28
CA SER A 226 27.77 -5.26 22.26
C SER A 226 26.45 -5.52 21.56
N LEU A 227 25.45 -4.79 22.03
CA LEU A 227 24.33 -4.28 21.26
C LEU A 227 24.76 -4.14 19.79
N LEU A 228 24.50 -5.16 19.00
CA LEU A 228 23.98 -4.92 17.67
C LEU A 228 22.57 -4.39 17.91
N VAL A 229 22.49 -3.10 18.27
CA VAL A 229 21.37 -2.29 17.81
C VAL A 229 21.42 -2.47 16.31
N TRP A 230 20.54 -3.32 15.80
CA TRP A 230 20.19 -3.29 14.41
C TRP A 230 19.53 -1.94 14.20
N THR A 231 20.32 -0.94 13.84
CA THR A 231 19.81 0.32 13.31
C THR A 231 19.17 -0.02 11.96
N PRO A 232 17.87 0.21 11.75
CA PRO A 232 17.37 0.32 10.40
C PRO A 232 17.83 1.69 9.90
N GLU A 233 19.09 1.74 9.42
CA GLU A 233 19.52 2.80 8.54
C GLU A 233 18.75 2.58 7.23
N VAL A 234 17.58 3.20 7.13
CA VAL A 234 16.83 3.29 5.88
C VAL A 234 17.61 4.24 4.97
N GLN A 235 18.56 3.70 4.23
CA GLN A 235 19.00 4.34 2.99
C GLN A 235 17.94 4.05 1.91
N PRO A 236 17.40 5.08 1.23
CA PRO A 236 16.49 4.89 0.12
C PRO A 236 17.31 4.55 -1.12
N SER A 237 17.85 3.34 -1.19
CA SER A 237 18.38 2.79 -2.43
C SER A 237 17.22 2.22 -3.24
N SER A 238 16.69 3.09 -4.10
CA SER A 238 16.31 2.79 -5.49
C SER A 238 16.51 1.32 -5.89
N LEU A 239 15.42 0.62 -6.18
CA LEU A 239 15.25 -0.31 -7.31
C LEU A 239 13.95 -1.09 -7.10
N CYS A 240 12.84 -0.51 -7.56
CA CYS A 240 11.77 -1.29 -8.14
C CYS A 240 11.47 -0.63 -9.49
N SER A 241 12.04 -1.19 -10.55
CA SER A 241 11.80 -0.72 -11.91
C SER A 241 10.31 -0.82 -12.24
N PRO A 242 9.72 0.19 -12.92
CA PRO A 242 8.37 0.05 -13.43
C PRO A 242 8.35 -1.05 -14.49
N VAL A 243 7.43 -2.00 -14.33
CA VAL A 243 7.04 -2.92 -15.40
C VAL A 243 6.59 -2.06 -16.59
N SER A 244 7.45 -1.99 -17.61
CA SER A 244 7.08 -1.43 -18.90
C SER A 244 6.04 -2.35 -19.53
N ARG A 245 4.77 -1.92 -19.53
CA ARG A 245 3.78 -2.50 -20.44
C ARG A 245 4.10 -2.00 -21.85
N PRO A 246 4.14 -2.88 -22.87
CA PRO A 246 4.32 -2.44 -24.25
C PRO A 246 3.09 -1.63 -24.68
N VAL A 247 3.35 -0.43 -25.18
CA VAL A 247 2.39 0.36 -25.97
C VAL A 247 2.08 -0.45 -27.22
N LEU A 248 0.87 -0.98 -27.32
CA LEU A 248 0.32 -1.47 -28.58
C LEU A 248 0.00 -0.26 -29.46
N ILE A 249 0.97 0.12 -30.29
CA ILE A 249 0.70 0.88 -31.51
C ILE A 249 0.09 -0.11 -32.49
N SER A 250 -1.21 -0.02 -32.74
CA SER A 250 -1.81 -0.60 -33.94
C SER A 250 -2.42 0.51 -34.78
N THR A 251 -1.95 0.51 -36.01
CA THR A 251 -2.04 1.52 -37.05
C THR A 251 -3.47 1.76 -37.51
N LYS A 252 -3.79 3.04 -37.71
CA LYS A 252 -4.79 3.47 -38.69
C LYS A 252 -4.32 2.97 -40.06
N ASP A 253 -5.00 1.99 -40.62
CA ASP A 253 -4.97 1.74 -42.05
C ASP A 253 -6.17 2.44 -42.70
N CYS A 254 -5.85 3.29 -43.67
CA CYS A 254 -6.79 3.91 -44.59
C CYS A 254 -7.31 2.84 -45.56
N GLY A 255 -8.63 2.83 -45.75
CA GLY A 255 -9.36 2.19 -46.83
C GLY A 255 -10.69 2.90 -47.00
#